data_AF-A0A920NFV7-F1
#
_entry.id   AF-A0A920NFV7-F1
#
_cell.length_a   1.000
_cell.length_b   1.000
_cell.length_c   1.000
_cell.angle_alpha   90.00
_cell.angle_beta   90.00
_cell.angle_gamma   90.00
#
_symmetry.space_group_name_H-M   'P 1'
#
loop_
_entity.id
_entity.type
_entity.pdbx_description
1 polymer ?
#
loop_
_entity_poly.entity_id
_entity_poly.type
_entity_poly.pdbx_seq_one_letter_code
_entity_poly.pdbx_strand_id
1 'polypeptide(L)'
;MTGGLPEFGVPVPDNVISTMQAGIVVTGVLKIIIGMIIRSVGKAKLDQVLPPVVTGSVAAIIGFGLAFAALDMAGANWGVALATLLVTVLFSVYLQGKGFIGMLPVLLGAVGGCLISSVIDPGSLNMGAVGAAAWFQVPHFTFPVFSGAMVSTAIF
;
A
#
# COMPACT_ATOMS: atom_id res chain seq x y z
N MET A 1 7.26 1.22 -20.59
CA MET A 1 6.13 0.27 -20.75
C MET A 1 6.70 -1.11 -21.09
N THR A 2 7.26 -1.83 -20.11
CA THR A 2 7.51 -3.27 -20.26
C THR A 2 6.16 -3.97 -20.14
N GLY A 3 5.54 -4.25 -21.29
CA GLY A 3 4.19 -4.80 -21.42
C GLY A 3 4.06 -6.29 -21.06
N GLY A 4 4.48 -6.68 -19.87
CA GLY A 4 4.06 -7.93 -19.24
C GLY A 4 3.00 -7.62 -18.18
N LEU A 5 1.92 -8.40 -18.14
CA LEU A 5 0.96 -8.34 -17.03
C LEU A 5 1.73 -8.59 -15.72
N PRO A 6 1.42 -7.87 -14.62
CA PRO A 6 2.06 -8.12 -13.33
C PRO A 6 1.74 -9.56 -12.90
N GLU A 7 2.74 -10.44 -12.97
CA GLU A 7 2.61 -11.82 -12.51
C GLU A 7 2.85 -11.83 -11.00
N PHE A 8 1.78 -12.07 -10.23
CA PHE A 8 1.83 -12.07 -8.78
C PHE A 8 2.74 -13.21 -8.29
N GLY A 9 3.81 -12.86 -7.56
CA GLY A 9 4.75 -13.82 -6.98
C GLY A 9 6.12 -13.90 -7.66
N VAL A 10 6.38 -13.14 -8.73
CA VAL A 10 7.71 -13.03 -9.35
C VAL A 10 8.36 -11.69 -8.99
N PRO A 11 9.60 -11.66 -8.49
CA PRO A 11 10.31 -10.40 -8.24
C PRO A 11 10.52 -9.66 -9.55
N VAL A 12 10.11 -8.39 -9.56
CA VAL A 12 10.30 -7.44 -10.66
C VAL A 12 11.81 -7.29 -10.95
N PRO A 13 12.26 -7.12 -12.20
CA PRO A 13 13.68 -7.00 -12.51
C PRO A 13 14.34 -5.83 -11.77
N ASP A 14 15.57 -6.06 -11.31
CA ASP A 14 16.32 -5.16 -10.40
C ASP A 14 16.50 -3.75 -10.94
N ASN A 15 16.56 -3.58 -12.26
CA ASN A 15 16.67 -2.28 -12.91
C ASN A 15 15.45 -1.40 -12.65
N VAL A 16 14.25 -1.97 -12.64
CA VAL A 16 13.00 -1.25 -12.36
C VAL A 16 12.92 -0.92 -10.88
N ILE A 17 13.29 -1.86 -9.99
CA ILE A 17 13.29 -1.63 -8.54
C ILE A 17 14.24 -0.48 -8.18
N SER A 18 15.46 -0.53 -8.69
CA SER A 18 16.47 0.50 -8.47
C SER A 18 16.04 1.88 -9.00
N THR A 19 15.35 1.93 -10.14
CA THR A 19 14.81 3.17 -10.71
C THR A 19 13.66 3.74 -9.87
N MET A 20 12.73 2.89 -9.40
CA MET A 20 11.63 3.33 -8.52
C MET A 20 12.17 3.83 -7.17
N GLN A 21 13.18 3.17 -6.61
CA GLN A 21 13.84 3.62 -5.39
C GLN A 21 14.47 5.00 -5.54
N ALA A 22 15.11 5.28 -6.69
CA ALA A 22 15.61 6.62 -6.98
C ALA A 22 14.49 7.67 -6.96
N GLY A 23 13.32 7.36 -7.53
CA GLY A 23 12.12 8.21 -7.45
C GLY A 23 11.63 8.46 -6.02
N ILE A 24 11.57 7.42 -5.18
CA ILE A 24 11.18 7.53 -3.76
C ILE A 24 12.16 8.43 -2.99
N VAL A 25 13.47 8.28 -3.23
CA VAL A 25 14.49 9.11 -2.60
C VAL A 25 14.34 10.58 -3.02
N VAL A 26 14.17 10.85 -4.31
CA VAL A 26 14.02 12.23 -4.84
C VAL A 26 12.74 12.89 -4.31
N THR A 27 11.61 12.19 -4.31
CA THR A 27 10.35 12.71 -3.74
C THR A 27 10.47 12.96 -2.24
N GLY A 28 11.19 12.10 -1.50
CA GLY A 28 11.52 12.31 -0.10
C GLY A 28 12.33 13.59 0.14
N VAL A 29 13.40 13.80 -0.62
CA VAL A 29 14.23 15.02 -0.55
C VAL A 29 13.40 16.26 -0.90
N LEU A 30 12.57 16.19 -1.94
CA LEU A 30 11.69 17.30 -2.32
C LEU A 30 10.72 17.67 -1.21
N LYS A 31 10.10 16.68 -0.53
CA LYS A 31 9.20 16.92 0.61
C LYS A 31 9.93 17.57 1.79
N ILE A 32 11.21 17.23 2.02
CA ILE A 32 12.04 17.88 3.04
C ILE A 32 12.29 19.35 2.69
N ILE A 33 12.65 19.64 1.44
CA ILE A 33 12.88 21.03 0.98
C ILE A 33 11.60 21.86 1.10
N ILE A 34 10.47 21.33 0.63
CA ILE A 34 9.16 21.99 0.77
C ILE A 34 8.82 22.20 2.25
N GLY A 35 9.07 21.22 3.11
CA GLY A 35 8.89 21.34 4.55
C GLY A 35 9.72 22.46 5.18
N MET A 36 10.98 22.63 4.73
CA MET A 36 11.83 23.74 5.17
C MET A 36 11.34 25.10 4.67
N ILE A 37 10.79 25.18 3.46
CA ILE A 37 10.19 26.41 2.93
C ILE A 37 8.91 26.77 3.70
N ILE A 38 8.06 25.79 4.01
CA ILE A 38 6.85 26.02 4.81
C ILE A 38 7.22 26.51 6.22
N ARG A 39 8.30 25.96 6.80
CA ARG A 39 8.84 26.40 8.09
C ARG A 39 9.23 27.89 8.08
N SER A 40 9.78 28.41 6.97
CA SER A 40 10.21 29.80 6.86
C SER A 40 9.07 30.77 6.48
N VAL A 41 8.11 30.35 5.65
CA VAL A 41 6.98 31.18 5.19
C VAL A 41 5.87 31.32 6.24
N GLY A 42 5.76 30.35 7.16
CA GLY A 42 4.83 30.38 8.29
C GLY A 42 3.45 29.76 7.97
N LYS A 43 2.85 29.11 8.98
CA LYS A 43 1.63 28.29 8.84
C LYS A 43 0.41 29.07 8.35
N ALA A 44 0.25 30.33 8.79
CA ALA A 44 -0.90 31.16 8.45
C ALA A 44 -1.03 31.46 6.94
N LYS A 45 0.09 31.56 6.22
CA LYS A 45 0.09 31.73 4.76
C LYS A 45 -0.20 30.43 4.04
N LEU A 46 0.23 29.29 4.61
CA LEU A 46 -0.09 27.98 4.05
C LEU A 46 -1.57 27.65 4.18
N ASP A 47 -2.20 27.91 5.33
CA ASP A 47 -3.63 27.64 5.54
C ASP A 47 -4.53 28.50 4.64
N GLN A 48 -4.04 29.67 4.19
CA GLN A 48 -4.71 30.50 3.21
C GLN A 48 -4.59 29.94 1.78
N VAL A 49 -3.44 29.31 1.44
CA VAL A 49 -3.18 28.72 0.11
C VAL A 49 -3.79 27.32 -0.01
N LEU A 50 -3.77 26.53 1.07
CA LEU A 50 -4.30 25.16 1.17
C LEU A 50 -5.40 25.10 2.23
N PRO A 51 -6.55 25.75 2.01
CA PRO A 51 -7.63 25.73 2.98
C PRO A 51 -8.16 24.30 3.18
N PRO A 52 -8.79 24.00 4.34
CA PRO A 52 -9.24 22.64 4.69
C PRO A 52 -10.12 21.98 3.63
N VAL A 53 -10.92 22.77 2.90
CA VAL A 53 -11.77 22.30 1.80
C VAL A 53 -10.97 21.71 0.63
N VAL A 54 -9.78 22.23 0.33
CA VAL A 54 -8.91 21.72 -0.73
C VAL A 54 -8.15 20.48 -0.25
N THR A 55 -7.54 20.56 0.93
CA THR A 55 -6.76 19.45 1.50
C THR A 55 -7.64 18.22 1.75
N GLY A 56 -8.88 18.40 2.22
CA GLY A 56 -9.85 17.32 2.37
C GLY A 56 -10.27 16.70 1.03
N SER A 57 -10.49 17.51 0.00
CA SER A 57 -10.83 17.03 -1.34
C SER A 57 -9.69 16.23 -1.98
N VAL A 58 -8.44 16.68 -1.80
CA VAL A 58 -7.25 15.95 -2.27
C VAL A 58 -7.07 14.63 -1.51
N ALA A 59 -7.29 14.60 -0.20
CA ALA A 59 -7.24 13.35 0.57
C ALA A 59 -8.32 12.34 0.12
N ALA A 60 -9.55 12.83 -0.16
CA ALA A 60 -10.64 11.98 -0.62
C ALA A 60 -10.33 11.32 -1.98
N ILE A 61 -9.81 12.06 -2.96
CA ILE A 61 -9.50 11.49 -4.29
C ILE A 61 -8.36 10.46 -4.25
N ILE A 62 -7.35 10.66 -3.38
CA ILE A 62 -6.32 9.65 -3.11
C ILE A 62 -6.97 8.37 -2.57
N GLY A 63 -7.90 8.51 -1.62
CA GLY A 63 -8.66 7.39 -1.07
C GLY A 63 -9.48 6.65 -2.13
N PHE A 64 -10.20 7.38 -3.00
CA PHE A 64 -10.95 6.77 -4.09
C PHE A 64 -10.04 6.02 -5.08
N GLY A 65 -8.87 6.58 -5.42
CA GLY A 65 -7.90 5.92 -6.31
C GLY A 65 -7.41 4.58 -5.75
N LEU A 66 -7.04 4.56 -4.46
CA LEU A 66 -6.64 3.32 -3.77
C LEU A 66 -7.81 2.33 -3.63
N ALA A 67 -9.04 2.82 -3.46
CA ALA A 67 -10.23 1.97 -3.36
C ALA A 67 -10.53 1.25 -4.69
N PHE A 68 -10.36 1.90 -5.84
CA PHE A 68 -10.53 1.26 -7.15
C PHE A 68 -9.51 0.14 -7.37
N ALA A 69 -8.24 0.36 -7.00
CA ALA A 69 -7.22 -0.68 -7.06
C ALA A 69 -7.54 -1.86 -6.13
N ALA A 70 -8.08 -1.59 -4.94
CA ALA A 70 -8.53 -2.62 -4.01
C ALA A 70 -9.73 -3.42 -4.55
N LEU A 71 -10.66 -2.78 -5.25
CA LEU A 71 -11.79 -3.45 -5.91
C LEU A 71 -11.34 -4.37 -7.05
N ASP A 72 -10.33 -3.95 -7.83
CA ASP A 72 -9.75 -4.79 -8.88
C ASP A 72 -9.10 -6.06 -8.28
N MET A 73 -8.33 -5.90 -7.18
CA MET A 73 -7.76 -7.03 -6.44
C MET A 73 -8.82 -7.92 -5.78
N ALA A 74 -9.89 -7.35 -5.22
CA ALA A 74 -11.02 -8.11 -4.70
C ALA A 74 -11.78 -8.85 -5.80
N GLY A 75 -11.76 -8.30 -7.02
CA GLY A 75 -12.35 -8.86 -8.22
C GLY A 75 -11.83 -10.25 -8.57
N ALA A 76 -10.61 -10.57 -8.16
CA ALA A 76 -10.03 -11.91 -8.33
C ALA A 76 -10.80 -12.99 -7.56
N ASN A 77 -11.32 -12.70 -6.36
CA ASN A 77 -12.04 -13.65 -5.51
C ASN A 77 -13.10 -12.95 -4.63
N TRP A 78 -14.23 -12.56 -5.24
CA TRP A 78 -15.32 -11.85 -4.56
C TRP A 78 -15.87 -12.56 -3.32
N GLY A 79 -15.94 -13.90 -3.35
CA GLY A 79 -16.44 -14.70 -2.22
C GLY A 79 -15.57 -14.55 -0.97
N VAL A 80 -14.25 -14.65 -1.14
CA VAL A 80 -13.28 -14.46 -0.04
C VAL A 80 -13.22 -13.00 0.39
N ALA A 81 -13.26 -12.06 -0.56
CA ALA A 81 -13.22 -10.62 -0.26
C ALA A 81 -14.43 -10.18 0.57
N LEU A 82 -15.65 -10.58 0.20
CA LEU A 82 -16.86 -10.28 0.96
C LEU A 82 -16.86 -10.98 2.33
N ALA A 83 -16.43 -12.24 2.41
CA ALA A 83 -16.32 -12.94 3.68
C ALA A 83 -15.31 -12.26 4.62
N THR A 84 -14.14 -11.86 4.10
CA THR A 84 -13.11 -11.14 4.85
C THR A 84 -13.63 -9.78 5.34
N LEU A 85 -14.35 -9.05 4.48
CA LEU A 85 -14.97 -7.78 4.84
C LEU A 85 -16.02 -7.96 5.94
N LEU A 86 -16.92 -8.93 5.80
CA LEU A 86 -17.93 -9.23 6.82
C LEU A 86 -17.28 -9.58 8.15
N VAL A 87 -16.28 -10.45 8.14
CA VAL A 87 -15.53 -10.85 9.33
C VAL A 87 -14.87 -9.62 9.97
N THR A 88 -14.19 -8.79 9.18
CA THR A 88 -13.56 -7.55 9.67
C THR A 88 -14.58 -6.60 10.30
N VAL A 89 -15.77 -6.43 9.69
CA VAL A 89 -16.85 -5.59 10.22
C VAL A 89 -17.44 -6.18 11.50
N LEU A 90 -17.71 -7.49 11.55
CA LEU A 90 -18.21 -8.17 12.75
C LEU A 90 -17.21 -8.04 13.90
N PHE A 91 -15.92 -8.28 13.66
CA PHE A 91 -14.87 -8.09 14.65
C PHE A 91 -14.77 -6.62 15.09
N SER A 92 -14.91 -5.67 14.16
CA SER A 92 -14.87 -4.24 14.48
C SER A 92 -16.01 -3.82 15.42
N VAL A 93 -17.25 -4.26 15.15
CA VAL A 93 -18.42 -3.96 15.99
C VAL A 93 -18.37 -4.72 17.32
N TYR A 94 -17.94 -5.97 17.32
CA TYR A 94 -17.87 -6.80 18.53
C TYR A 94 -16.75 -6.38 19.49
N LEU A 95 -15.61 -5.87 18.98
CA LEU A 95 -14.46 -5.45 19.78
C LEU A 95 -14.48 -3.96 20.17
N GLN A 96 -15.48 -3.20 19.69
CA GLN A 96 -15.60 -1.75 19.89
C GLN A 96 -15.63 -1.33 21.37
N GLY A 97 -16.00 -2.23 22.29
CA GLY A 97 -16.02 -2.00 23.74
C GLY A 97 -14.81 -2.54 24.54
N LYS A 98 -13.79 -3.13 23.88
CA LYS A 98 -12.69 -3.88 24.53
C LYS A 98 -11.31 -3.20 24.44
N GLY A 99 -11.26 -1.88 24.60
CA GLY A 99 -10.00 -1.13 24.76
C GLY A 99 -8.99 -1.34 23.63
N PHE A 100 -7.76 -1.77 23.95
CA PHE A 100 -6.65 -1.98 23.00
C PHE A 100 -7.00 -2.91 21.83
N ILE A 101 -7.89 -3.87 22.06
CA ILE A 101 -8.32 -4.83 21.03
C ILE A 101 -9.19 -4.17 19.94
N GLY A 102 -9.76 -2.98 20.20
CA GLY A 102 -10.54 -2.21 19.23
C GLY A 102 -9.73 -1.59 18.09
N MET A 103 -8.40 -1.50 18.18
CA MET A 103 -7.54 -1.05 17.06
C MET A 103 -7.04 -2.20 16.18
N LEU A 104 -7.19 -3.45 16.63
CA LEU A 104 -6.81 -4.68 15.90
C LEU A 104 -7.85 -5.30 14.93
N PRO A 105 -9.08 -4.79 14.71
CA PRO A 105 -10.06 -5.45 13.83
C PRO A 105 -9.55 -5.72 12.42
N VAL A 106 -8.75 -4.81 11.84
CA VAL A 106 -8.17 -4.98 10.50
C VAL A 106 -7.18 -6.15 10.46
N LEU A 107 -6.36 -6.30 11.50
CA LEU A 107 -5.41 -7.41 11.60
C LEU A 107 -6.14 -8.75 11.78
N LEU A 108 -7.11 -8.81 12.69
CA LEU A 108 -7.92 -10.01 12.94
C LEU A 108 -8.77 -10.38 11.72
N GLY A 109 -9.30 -9.36 11.02
CA GLY A 109 -9.98 -9.50 9.75
C GLY A 109 -9.10 -10.11 8.68
N ALA A 110 -7.86 -9.65 8.52
CA ALA A 110 -6.91 -10.22 7.57
C ALA A 110 -6.56 -11.68 7.90
N VAL A 111 -6.31 -12.00 9.18
CA VAL A 111 -6.04 -13.39 9.61
C VAL A 111 -7.26 -14.28 9.37
N GLY A 112 -8.45 -13.83 9.76
CA GLY A 112 -9.70 -14.54 9.52
C GLY A 112 -9.99 -14.72 8.03
N GLY A 113 -9.71 -13.70 7.22
CA GLY A 113 -9.83 -13.74 5.76
C GLY A 113 -8.90 -14.76 5.12
N CYS A 114 -7.63 -14.81 5.55
CA CYS A 114 -6.68 -15.83 5.11
C CYS A 114 -7.15 -17.26 5.48
N LEU A 115 -7.69 -17.45 6.68
CA LEU A 115 -8.24 -18.75 7.09
C LEU A 115 -9.46 -19.14 6.25
N ILE A 116 -10.37 -18.21 5.99
CA ILE A 116 -11.54 -18.46 5.14
C ILE A 116 -11.13 -18.75 3.69
N SER A 117 -10.15 -18.01 3.17
CA SER A 117 -9.56 -18.26 1.84
C SER A 117 -8.99 -19.67 1.73
N SER A 118 -8.38 -20.19 2.81
CA SER A 118 -7.84 -21.56 2.82
C SER A 118 -8.90 -22.66 2.78
N VAL A 119 -10.12 -22.36 3.23
CA VAL A 119 -11.25 -23.31 3.27
C VAL A 119 -12.09 -23.25 1.99
N ILE A 120 -12.26 -22.05 1.42
CA ILE A 120 -13.11 -21.83 0.23
C ILE A 120 -12.36 -22.15 -1.07
N ASP A 121 -11.08 -21.79 -1.18
CA ASP A 121 -10.27 -22.01 -2.39
C ASP A 121 -8.86 -22.51 -2.05
N PRO A 122 -8.67 -23.83 -1.82
CA PRO A 122 -7.39 -24.43 -1.43
C PRO A 122 -6.25 -24.23 -2.44
N GLY A 123 -6.57 -23.95 -3.71
CA GLY A 123 -5.59 -23.73 -4.78
C GLY A 123 -5.14 -22.28 -4.98
N SER A 124 -5.83 -21.30 -4.37
CA SER A 124 -5.53 -19.87 -4.53
C SER A 124 -4.42 -19.39 -3.58
N LEU A 125 -4.27 -20.05 -2.42
CA LEU A 125 -3.22 -19.78 -1.45
C LEU A 125 -2.02 -20.68 -1.73
N ASN A 126 -1.03 -20.16 -2.45
CA ASN A 126 0.25 -20.83 -2.61
C ASN A 126 1.04 -20.79 -1.29
N MET A 127 0.71 -21.67 -0.35
CA MET A 127 1.48 -21.87 0.89
C MET A 127 2.85 -22.50 0.63
N GLY A 128 3.14 -22.93 -0.61
CA GLY A 128 4.47 -23.38 -1.03
C GLY A 128 5.53 -22.28 -0.87
N ALA A 129 5.17 -21.02 -1.13
CA ALA A 129 6.07 -19.88 -0.91
C ALA A 129 6.38 -19.65 0.59
N VAL A 130 5.43 -19.95 1.48
CA VAL A 130 5.61 -19.85 2.94
C VAL A 130 6.49 -20.99 3.46
N GLY A 131 6.29 -22.21 2.93
CA GLY A 131 7.10 -23.38 3.29
C GLY A 131 8.52 -23.37 2.71
N ALA A 132 8.71 -22.74 1.55
CA ALA A 132 10.02 -22.59 0.90
C ALA A 132 10.79 -21.34 1.37
N ALA A 133 10.17 -20.45 2.14
CA ALA A 133 10.84 -19.28 2.68
C ALA A 133 11.90 -19.70 3.71
N ALA A 134 13.13 -19.21 3.56
CA ALA A 134 14.15 -19.47 4.57
C ALA A 134 13.82 -18.71 5.86
N TRP A 135 14.09 -19.34 7.00
CA TRP A 135 13.89 -18.76 8.34
C TRP A 135 14.65 -17.44 8.53
N PHE A 136 15.73 -17.24 7.78
CA PHE A 136 16.48 -16.00 7.72
C PHE A 136 16.75 -15.64 6.25
N GLN A 137 16.00 -14.68 5.73
CA GLN A 137 16.22 -14.10 4.40
C GLN A 137 16.72 -12.67 4.57
N VAL A 138 17.87 -12.36 3.96
CA VAL A 138 18.34 -10.97 3.88
C VAL A 138 17.51 -10.25 2.82
N PRO A 139 16.92 -9.06 3.12
CA PRO A 139 16.19 -8.30 2.13
C PRO A 139 17.05 -8.02 0.89
N HIS A 140 16.43 -8.00 -0.27
CA HIS A 140 17.12 -7.68 -1.51
C HIS A 140 17.56 -6.20 -1.51
N PHE A 141 18.84 -5.96 -1.25
CA PHE A 141 19.42 -4.62 -1.28
C PHE A 141 19.82 -4.28 -2.71
N THR A 142 19.10 -3.32 -3.30
CA THR A 142 19.47 -2.71 -4.57
C THR A 142 19.81 -1.24 -4.33
N PHE A 143 20.83 -0.75 -5.03
CA PHE A 143 21.26 0.64 -4.92
C PHE A 143 20.45 1.51 -5.88
N PRO A 144 20.02 2.73 -5.50
CA PRO A 144 19.26 3.60 -6.38
C PRO A 144 20.13 4.10 -7.54
N VAL A 145 19.69 3.85 -8.78
CA VAL A 145 20.33 4.40 -9.99
C VAL A 145 19.53 5.58 -10.52
N PHE A 146 20.20 6.72 -10.67
CA PHE A 146 19.60 7.95 -11.20
C PHE A 146 19.67 8.08 -12.72
N SER A 147 19.97 6.97 -13.43
CA SER A 147 20.19 6.98 -14.87
C SER A 147 19.00 6.37 -15.60
N GLY A 148 18.17 7.22 -16.22
CA GLY A 148 17.14 6.78 -17.17
C GLY A 148 15.96 7.74 -17.33
N ALA A 149 15.33 7.70 -18.50
CA ALA A 149 14.07 8.42 -18.80
C ALA A 149 12.89 7.99 -17.90
N MET A 150 13.00 6.86 -17.20
CA MET A 150 11.99 6.40 -16.23
C MET A 150 12.12 7.08 -14.85
N VAL A 151 13.24 7.74 -14.55
CA VAL A 151 13.39 8.49 -13.29
C VAL A 151 12.44 9.68 -13.28
N SER A 152 12.24 10.37 -14.41
CA SER A 152 11.29 11.48 -14.49
C SER A 152 9.84 11.01 -14.32
N THR A 153 9.46 9.84 -14.87
CA THR A 153 8.13 9.25 -14.66
C THR A 153 7.95 8.61 -13.28
N ALA A 154 9.02 8.34 -12.54
CA ALA A 154 8.94 7.82 -11.18
C ALA A 154 8.90 8.94 -10.12
N ILE A 155 9.31 10.16 -10.49
CA ILE A 155 9.24 11.37 -9.65
C ILE A 155 7.85 12.01 -9.71
N PHE A 156 7.14 11.86 -10.83
CA PHE A 156 5.80 12.40 -11.09
C PHE A 156 4.74 11.29 -11.03
#